data_AF-A0A402AFT2-F1
#
_entry.id   AF-A0A402AFT2-F1
#
_cell.length_a   1.000
_cell.length_b   1.000
_cell.length_c   1.000
_cell.angle_alpha   90.00
_cell.angle_beta   90.00
_cell.angle_gamma   90.00
#
_symmetry.space_group_name_H-M   'P 1'
#
loop_
_entity.id
_entity.type
_entity.pdbx_description
1 polymer ?
#
loop_
_entity_poly.entity_id
_entity_poly.type
_entity_poly.pdbx_seq_one_letter_code
_entity_poly.pdbx_strand_id
1 'polypeptide(L)'
;MSDNSPLTDLENLENLHGYLGPTPPPGKLPQRGERFWVDRPAQLLHAVSLLKQSGVVAVDAEFTQVRARTQSDVVSNIPRLALLQLSIENHCFVVDALRLSDLSPLMDVLGNPSIAVLLHGPAPICV
;
A
#
# COMPACT_ATOMS: atom_id res chain seq x y z
N MET A 1 -26.99 -38.37 38.86
CA MET A 1 -25.62 -37.97 38.47
C MET A 1 -25.80 -36.81 37.52
N SER A 2 -25.70 -35.60 38.07
CA SER A 2 -25.96 -34.35 37.38
C SER A 2 -24.62 -33.64 37.26
N ASP A 3 -23.97 -33.77 36.11
CA ASP A 3 -22.76 -33.00 35.82
C ASP A 3 -23.17 -31.60 35.35
N ASN A 4 -23.37 -30.73 36.33
CA ASN A 4 -23.10 -29.31 36.17
C ASN A 4 -21.58 -29.15 36.20
N SER A 5 -20.97 -28.71 35.10
CA SER A 5 -19.69 -28.03 35.16
C SER A 5 -19.77 -26.73 34.36
N PRO A 6 -19.29 -25.61 34.92
CA PRO A 6 -19.65 -24.27 34.47
C PRO A 6 -18.69 -23.78 33.38
N LEU A 7 -19.27 -22.95 32.50
CA LEU A 7 -18.63 -21.85 31.76
C LEU A 7 -17.22 -21.49 32.28
N THR A 8 -16.18 -22.06 31.67
CA THR A 8 -14.81 -21.57 31.84
C THR A 8 -14.08 -21.77 30.52
N ASP A 9 -14.32 -20.86 29.58
CA ASP A 9 -13.41 -20.61 28.45
C ASP A 9 -13.68 -19.27 27.74
N LEU A 10 -14.45 -18.35 28.36
CA LEU A 10 -14.67 -17.01 27.82
C LEU A 10 -13.62 -15.99 28.26
N GLU A 11 -12.83 -16.28 29.30
CA GLU A 11 -11.82 -15.35 29.82
C GLU A 11 -10.48 -15.41 29.06
N ASN A 12 -10.28 -16.40 28.18
CA ASN A 12 -9.06 -16.51 27.37
C ASN A 12 -9.16 -15.83 25.98
N LEU A 13 -10.30 -15.23 25.62
CA LEU A 13 -10.48 -14.57 24.33
C LEU A 13 -9.91 -13.15 24.27
N GLU A 14 -9.51 -12.57 25.41
CA GLU A 14 -8.98 -11.20 25.47
C GLU A 14 -7.54 -11.08 24.91
N ASN A 15 -6.86 -12.20 24.64
CA ASN A 15 -5.46 -12.22 24.18
C ASN A 15 -5.25 -12.62 22.71
N LEU A 16 -6.30 -12.79 21.90
CA LEU A 16 -6.12 -12.95 20.45
C LEU A 16 -5.99 -11.58 19.78
N HIS A 17 -4.76 -11.04 19.80
CA HIS A 17 -4.37 -9.83 19.09
C HIS A 17 -4.29 -10.06 17.56
N GLY A 18 -5.42 -10.39 16.92
CA GLY A 18 -5.46 -10.65 15.49
C GLY A 18 -6.87 -10.59 14.91
N TYR A 19 -6.95 -10.42 13.59
CA TYR A 19 -8.20 -10.46 12.83
C TYR A 19 -8.67 -11.92 12.68
N LEU A 20 -9.78 -12.28 13.34
CA LEU A 20 -10.24 -13.69 13.47
C LEU A 20 -11.44 -14.09 12.60
N GLY A 21 -11.88 -13.25 11.67
CA GLY A 21 -13.06 -13.58 10.88
C GLY A 21 -13.37 -12.54 9.82
N PRO A 22 -14.41 -12.72 8.98
CA PRO A 22 -14.77 -11.79 7.92
C PRO A 22 -15.27 -10.43 8.44
N THR A 23 -15.48 -10.32 9.75
CA THR A 23 -15.96 -9.12 10.41
C THR A 23 -14.84 -8.58 11.30
N PRO A 24 -14.46 -7.29 11.17
CA PRO A 24 -13.51 -6.69 12.08
C PRO A 24 -14.02 -6.77 13.53
N PRO A 25 -13.12 -6.86 14.52
CA PRO A 25 -13.50 -6.87 15.92
C PRO A 25 -14.45 -5.69 16.23
N PRO A 26 -15.50 -5.91 17.03
CA PRO A 26 -16.35 -4.81 17.50
C PRO A 26 -15.48 -3.80 18.25
N GLY A 27 -15.46 -2.55 17.80
CA GLY A 27 -14.58 -1.51 18.32
C GLY A 27 -14.57 -0.27 17.44
N LYS A 28 -13.75 0.72 17.82
CA LYS A 28 -13.53 1.91 16.99
C LYS A 28 -12.72 1.49 15.76
N LEU A 29 -13.33 1.54 14.58
CA LEU A 29 -12.61 1.34 13.33
C LEU A 29 -11.44 2.34 13.25
N PRO A 30 -10.33 1.96 12.60
CA PRO A 30 -9.28 2.92 12.29
C PRO A 30 -9.88 4.12 11.58
N GLN A 31 -9.43 5.33 11.94
CA GLN A 31 -9.89 6.49 11.20
C GLN A 31 -9.43 6.38 9.74
N ARG A 32 -10.36 6.64 8.83
CA ARG A 32 -10.04 6.63 7.40
C ARG A 32 -9.15 7.84 7.12
N GLY A 33 -7.91 7.58 6.71
CA GLY A 33 -7.00 8.62 6.27
C GLY A 33 -7.49 9.36 5.02
N GLU A 34 -6.96 10.57 4.81
CA GLU A 34 -7.21 11.37 3.63
C GLU A 34 -6.58 10.72 2.39
N ARG A 35 -7.25 10.86 1.24
CA ARG A 35 -6.79 10.30 -0.03
C ARG A 35 -6.53 11.41 -1.04
N PHE A 36 -5.34 11.40 -1.61
CA PHE A 36 -4.87 12.39 -2.57
C PHE A 36 -4.63 11.75 -3.92
N TRP A 37 -5.19 12.34 -4.97
CA TRP A 37 -4.86 12.01 -6.34
C TRP A 37 -3.67 12.83 -6.82
N VAL A 38 -2.65 12.15 -7.35
CA VAL A 38 -1.40 12.77 -7.78
C VAL A 38 -1.24 12.51 -9.27
N ASP A 39 -1.65 13.49 -10.08
CA ASP A 39 -1.62 13.44 -11.55
C ASP A 39 -0.84 14.59 -12.18
N ARG A 40 -0.32 15.51 -11.35
CA ARG A 40 0.52 16.65 -11.75
C ARG A 40 1.83 16.69 -10.97
N PRO A 41 2.94 17.17 -11.58
CA PRO A 41 4.25 17.25 -10.92
C PRO A 41 4.22 18.00 -9.58
N ALA A 42 3.48 19.10 -9.48
CA ALA A 42 3.36 19.87 -8.24
C ALA A 42 2.71 19.07 -7.09
N GLN A 43 1.75 18.20 -7.39
CA GLN A 43 1.15 17.31 -6.40
C GLN A 43 2.12 16.22 -5.97
N LEU A 44 2.97 15.74 -6.88
CA LEU A 44 4.01 14.75 -6.55
C LEU A 44 5.03 15.35 -5.59
N LEU A 45 5.50 16.57 -5.84
CA LEU A 45 6.41 17.28 -4.93
C LEU A 45 5.78 17.52 -3.56
N HIS A 46 4.50 17.90 -3.53
CA HIS A 46 3.76 18.02 -2.27
C HIS A 46 3.66 16.68 -1.52
N ALA A 47 3.30 15.60 -2.22
CA ALA A 47 3.26 14.26 -1.62
C ALA A 47 4.63 13.87 -1.04
N VAL A 48 5.72 14.04 -1.81
CA VAL A 48 7.10 13.81 -1.36
C VAL A 48 7.41 14.60 -0.09
N SER A 49 7.01 15.87 -0.01
CA SER A 49 7.26 16.69 1.19
C SER A 49 6.59 16.15 2.45
N LEU A 50 5.43 15.50 2.32
CA LEU A 50 4.72 14.85 3.44
C LEU A 50 5.33 13.48 3.75
N LEU A 51 5.63 12.68 2.74
CA LEU A 51 6.22 11.35 2.89
C LEU A 51 7.58 11.39 3.61
N LYS A 52 8.39 12.41 3.34
CA LYS A 52 9.70 12.62 4.00
C LYS A 52 9.61 12.83 5.52
N GLN A 53 8.43 13.19 6.04
CA GLN A 53 8.21 13.40 7.46
C GLN A 53 7.88 12.10 8.20
N SER A 54 7.64 11.00 7.47
CA SER A 54 7.32 9.70 8.04
C SER A 54 8.56 8.83 8.16
N GLY A 55 8.66 8.08 9.27
CA GLY A 55 9.69 7.04 9.43
C GLY A 55 9.39 5.76 8.65
N VAL A 56 8.14 5.55 8.22
CA VAL A 56 7.72 4.37 7.44
C VAL A 56 6.78 4.81 6.32
N VAL A 57 7.00 4.29 5.11
CA VAL A 57 6.13 4.50 3.94
C VAL A 57 5.74 3.15 3.36
N ALA A 58 4.44 2.86 3.32
CA ALA A 58 3.92 1.70 2.62
C ALA A 58 3.78 2.02 1.13
N VAL A 59 4.20 1.07 0.29
CA VAL A 59 4.22 1.22 -1.16
C VAL A 59 3.55 0.01 -1.81
N ASP A 60 2.72 0.27 -2.80
CA ASP A 60 2.13 -0.74 -3.68
C ASP A 60 2.09 -0.22 -5.11
N ALA A 61 2.18 -1.11 -6.10
CA ALA A 61 2.35 -0.73 -7.50
C ALA A 61 1.54 -1.64 -8.44
N GLU A 62 0.79 -1.01 -9.34
CA GLU A 62 0.00 -1.70 -10.36
C GLU A 62 0.64 -1.53 -11.74
N PHE A 63 0.82 -2.64 -12.44
CA PHE A 63 1.41 -2.68 -13.78
C PHE A 63 0.38 -3.06 -14.82
N THR A 64 0.46 -2.43 -15.99
CA THR A 64 -0.32 -2.83 -17.17
C THR A 64 0.57 -3.54 -18.18
N GLN A 65 0.09 -4.67 -18.70
CA GLN A 65 0.68 -5.33 -19.86
C GLN A 65 -0.21 -5.08 -21.07
N VAL A 66 0.33 -4.42 -22.09
CA VAL A 66 -0.33 -4.30 -23.39
C VAL A 66 -0.11 -5.62 -24.11
N ARG A 67 -1.17 -6.40 -24.33
CA ARG A 67 -1.10 -7.60 -25.17
C ARG A 67 -1.22 -7.21 -26.64
N ALA A 68 -0.34 -7.76 -27.47
CA ALA A 68 -0.47 -7.67 -28.93
C ALA A 68 -1.81 -8.25 -29.36
N ARG A 69 -2.61 -7.45 -30.07
CA ARG A 69 -3.88 -7.91 -30.65
C ARG A 69 -3.66 -8.59 -32.01
N THR A 70 -2.52 -8.37 -32.66
CA THR A 70 -2.19 -8.94 -33.97
C THR A 70 -0.75 -9.41 -34.05
N GLN A 71 -0.49 -10.44 -34.88
CA GLN A 71 0.81 -11.07 -35.05
C GLN A 71 1.87 -10.15 -35.71
N SER A 72 1.45 -8.99 -36.22
CA SER A 72 2.29 -7.99 -36.90
C SER A 72 2.73 -6.82 -36.02
N ASP A 73 2.21 -6.69 -34.81
CA ASP A 73 2.60 -5.60 -33.91
C ASP A 73 3.89 -5.98 -33.15
N VAL A 74 4.95 -5.18 -33.32
CA VAL A 74 6.10 -5.20 -32.42
C VAL A 74 5.64 -4.60 -31.09
N VAL A 75 4.99 -5.41 -30.28
CA VAL A 75 4.55 -4.98 -28.95
C VAL A 75 5.72 -5.10 -28.00
N SER A 76 6.09 -3.99 -27.38
CA SER A 76 6.97 -4.03 -26.21
C SER A 76 6.25 -4.83 -25.13
N ASN A 77 6.69 -6.07 -24.87
CA ASN A 77 6.22 -6.89 -23.76
C ASN A 77 6.69 -6.35 -22.38
N ILE A 78 7.11 -5.09 -22.32
CA ILE A 78 7.61 -4.46 -21.10
C ILE A 78 6.39 -3.97 -20.30
N PRO A 79 6.17 -4.50 -19.09
CA PRO A 79 5.10 -4.01 -18.22
C PRO A 79 5.33 -2.53 -17.92
N ARG A 80 4.27 -1.72 -18.05
CA ARG A 80 4.32 -0.29 -17.71
C ARG A 80 3.72 -0.08 -16.34
N LEU A 81 4.42 0.64 -15.47
CA LEU A 81 3.88 1.11 -14.20
C LEU A 81 2.69 2.02 -14.51
N ALA A 82 1.50 1.63 -14.04
CA ALA A 82 0.26 2.35 -14.31
C ALA A 82 -0.18 3.19 -13.12
N LEU A 83 -0.04 2.65 -11.92
CA LEU A 83 -0.46 3.30 -10.69
C LEU A 83 0.51 2.94 -9.56
N LEU A 84 0.76 3.90 -8.68
CA LEU A 84 1.56 3.72 -7.48
C LEU A 84 0.77 4.22 -6.27
N GLN A 85 0.55 3.37 -5.28
CA GLN A 85 -0.02 3.75 -4.00
C GLN A 85 1.10 3.99 -2.97
N LEU A 86 1.04 5.12 -2.29
CA LEU A 86 1.94 5.46 -1.19
C LEU A 86 1.10 5.78 0.05
N SER A 87 1.45 5.21 1.20
CA SER A 87 0.70 5.45 2.43
C SER A 87 1.62 5.72 3.61
N ILE A 88 1.23 6.72 4.39
CA ILE A 88 1.77 7.05 5.72
C ILE A 88 0.61 7.17 6.70
N GLU A 89 0.89 7.54 7.95
CA GLU A 89 -0.18 7.79 8.92
C GLU A 89 -1.17 8.84 8.39
N ASN A 90 -2.45 8.48 8.40
CA ASN A 90 -3.59 9.31 7.98
C ASN A 90 -3.58 9.84 6.53
N HIS A 91 -2.62 9.46 5.68
CA HIS A 91 -2.55 9.91 4.29
C HIS A 91 -2.27 8.77 3.33
N CYS A 92 -3.03 8.73 2.23
CA CYS A 92 -2.84 7.81 1.12
C CYS A 92 -2.77 8.61 -0.19
N PHE A 93 -1.69 8.42 -0.95
CA PHE A 93 -1.47 9.04 -2.24
C PHE A 93 -1.66 7.99 -3.34
N VAL A 94 -2.49 8.31 -4.32
CA VAL A 94 -2.73 7.49 -5.52
C VAL A 94 -2.11 8.24 -6.69
N VAL A 95 -0.97 7.73 -7.17
CA VAL A 95 -0.16 8.38 -8.20
C VAL A 95 -0.47 7.76 -9.56
N ASP A 96 -0.85 8.61 -10.51
CA ASP A 96 -1.03 8.22 -11.92
C ASP A 96 0.34 8.21 -12.62
N ALA A 97 0.95 7.03 -12.71
CA ALA A 97 2.27 6.83 -13.28
C ALA A 97 2.27 6.85 -14.83
N LEU A 98 1.09 6.77 -15.47
CA LEU A 98 1.00 6.90 -16.94
C LEU A 98 1.00 8.36 -17.37
N ARG A 99 0.47 9.24 -16.51
CA ARG A 99 0.33 10.68 -16.81
C ARG A 99 1.53 11.51 -16.37
N LEU A 100 2.20 11.11 -15.29
CA LEU A 100 3.44 11.75 -14.85
C LEU A 100 4.63 11.23 -15.67
N SER A 101 5.35 12.15 -16.31
CA SER A 101 6.56 11.81 -17.08
C SER A 101 7.80 11.59 -16.22
N ASP A 102 7.79 12.08 -14.99
CA ASP A 102 8.92 12.03 -14.07
C ASP A 102 8.44 11.66 -12.66
N LEU A 103 8.97 10.54 -12.16
CA LEU A 103 8.75 10.03 -10.81
C LEU A 103 10.04 10.11 -9.95
N SER A 104 11.14 10.65 -10.48
CA SER A 104 12.41 10.79 -9.77
C SER A 104 12.32 11.53 -8.43
N PRO A 105 11.39 12.47 -8.18
CA PRO A 105 11.25 13.06 -6.84
C PRO A 105 10.97 12.06 -5.73
N LEU A 106 10.43 10.88 -6.04
CA LEU A 106 10.21 9.82 -5.05
C LEU A 106 11.52 9.25 -4.49
N MET A 107 12.66 9.45 -5.16
CA MET A 107 13.96 8.99 -4.67
C MET A 107 14.38 9.66 -3.36
N ASP A 108 13.91 10.88 -3.10
CA ASP A 108 14.08 11.56 -1.80
C ASP A 108 13.46 10.80 -0.63
N VAL A 109 12.51 9.91 -0.92
CA VAL A 109 11.81 9.06 0.06
C VAL A 109 12.34 7.63 -0.02
N LEU A 110 12.27 7.02 -1.21
CA LEU A 110 12.58 5.61 -1.42
C LEU A 110 14.09 5.29 -1.30
N GLY A 111 14.95 6.28 -1.57
CA GLY A 111 16.40 6.17 -1.42
C GLY A 111 16.91 6.63 -0.05
N ASN A 112 16.04 7.11 0.84
CA ASN A 112 16.45 7.61 2.14
C ASN A 112 16.51 6.47 3.16
N PRO A 113 17.70 6.10 3.68
CA PRO A 113 17.85 4.97 4.60
C PRO A 113 17.19 5.22 5.97
N SER A 114 16.80 6.46 6.29
CA SER A 114 16.07 6.79 7.51
C SER A 114 14.56 6.52 7.41
N ILE A 115 14.06 6.19 6.22
CA ILE A 115 12.65 5.90 5.96
C ILE A 115 12.53 4.42 5.61
N ALA A 116 11.80 3.66 6.43
CA ALA A 116 11.51 2.27 6.13
C ALA A 116 10.46 2.18 5.01
N VAL A 117 10.81 1.52 3.91
CA VAL A 117 9.89 1.26 2.79
C VAL A 117 9.25 -0.11 3.00
N LEU A 118 7.93 -0.13 3.22
CA LEU A 118 7.16 -1.35 3.40
C LEU A 118 6.49 -1.75 2.08
N LEU A 119 6.81 -2.95 1.59
CA LEU A 119 6.24 -3.57 0.39
C LEU A 119 5.62 -4.92 0.78
N HIS A 120 4.45 -5.26 0.24
CA HIS A 120 3.86 -6.59 0.40
C HIS A 120 3.95 -7.38 -0.91
N GLY A 121 4.62 -8.52 -0.90
CA GLY A 121 4.81 -9.35 -2.09
C GLY A 121 5.68 -8.75 -3.21
N PRO A 122 6.71 -7.91 -2.96
CA PRO A 122 7.59 -7.50 -4.05
C PRO A 122 8.25 -8.76 -4.62
N ALA A 123 8.06 -9.03 -5.91
CA ALA A 123 8.98 -9.89 -6.64
C ALA A 123 10.40 -9.35 -6.42
N PRO A 124 11.44 -10.21 -6.31
CA PRO A 124 12.79 -9.75 -6.02
C PRO A 124 13.22 -8.71 -7.06
N ILE A 125 13.20 -7.45 -6.67
CA ILE A 125 13.80 -6.37 -7.43
C ILE A 125 15.30 -6.63 -7.27
N CYS A 126 15.92 -7.16 -8.32
CA CYS A 126 17.36 -7.31 -8.37
C CYS A 126 17.95 -5.89 -8.28
N VAL A 127 18.61 -5.61 -7.16
CA VAL A 127 19.46 -4.42 -6.97
C VAL A 127 20.79 -4.64 -7.68
#